data_AF-A0A0T2KU42-F1
#
_entry.id   AF-A0A0T2KU42-F1
#
_cell.length_a   1.000
_cell.length_b   1.000
_cell.length_c   1.000
_cell.angle_alpha   90.00
_cell.angle_beta   90.00
_cell.angle_gamma   90.00
#
_symmetry.space_group_name_H-M   'P 1'
#
loop_
_entity.id
_entity.type
_entity.pdbx_description
1 polymer ?
#
loop_
_entity_poly.entity_id
_entity_poly.type
_entity_poly.pdbx_seq_one_letter_code
_entity_poly.pdbx_strand_id
1 'polypeptide(L)'
;MPEDAARHFPTATVLLDDRVLLASWVEGRATHRLGILNLRTGQWRVLPGLRGMLRDALALSNERALILTDHALTEVDLTVPEVTRRSTAKIGKYNTYLRAEADDVVAVGNSAAAMESLISLSSMTLLKRRRQSPLLQEPIPVDAAREGAARILHRGSGLLIAATQARESAPQRLLVLSAEDLSAITSVDFPLGLNSANVVSDGLIAAGPDIGRARSLTAIPGLIPRVSDSEARPLTALVHTANESAANLLKKSARRNPPRTIHRDHRLEPGDELADVTARRLTLENCVAARSTQRHERPRISRVHVTDLEFQSSSLNGAVLEDVTVDGLRCPHGAGFLFGCELRRVTLKGRVRGLILNPTLDDPDSATTARYSQWHRERMQDPEWMLDLTDATGDITIRGYPSRFIRRNPELQAVVTAEAAHTLDWRAVDPGRSSLRIALHELVRSDWDDVTLIADTHAAYASDDLRYIQQLRALGIARPD
;
A
#
# COMPACT_ATOMS: atom_id res chain seq x y z
N MET A 1 15.72 -0.26 2.18
CA MET A 1 14.39 0.02 1.58
C MET A 1 13.85 1.35 2.14
N PRO A 2 13.00 2.12 1.43
CA PRO A 2 12.51 3.44 1.88
C PRO A 2 11.54 3.35 3.07
N GLU A 3 11.37 4.44 3.83
CA GLU A 3 10.65 4.49 5.13
C GLU A 3 9.11 4.47 5.04
N ASP A 4 8.54 4.82 3.89
CA ASP A 4 7.20 5.40 3.84
C ASP A 4 6.13 4.52 3.18
N ALA A 5 6.32 3.19 3.08
CA ALA A 5 5.19 2.33 2.71
C ALA A 5 4.44 1.82 3.94
N ALA A 6 3.13 1.98 3.89
CA ALA A 6 2.20 1.55 4.93
C ALA A 6 2.33 0.04 5.28
N ARG A 7 2.74 -0.81 4.32
CA ARG A 7 2.98 -2.26 4.51
C ARG A 7 4.02 -2.75 3.51
N HIS A 8 5.12 -3.34 3.98
CA HIS A 8 6.25 -3.76 3.14
C HIS A 8 6.49 -5.27 3.27
N PHE A 9 6.10 -6.13 2.33
CA PHE A 9 6.37 -7.58 2.31
C PHE A 9 7.56 -7.98 1.41
N PRO A 10 8.82 -8.08 1.89
CA PRO A 10 9.79 -9.02 1.31
C PRO A 10 9.35 -10.46 1.53
N THR A 11 9.45 -11.24 0.46
CA THR A 11 8.53 -12.35 0.26
C THR A 11 9.21 -13.62 -0.22
N ALA A 12 10.29 -13.50 -1.00
CA ALA A 12 11.21 -14.59 -1.32
C ALA A 12 12.53 -14.05 -1.87
N THR A 13 13.60 -14.82 -1.73
CA THR A 13 14.82 -14.67 -2.53
C THR A 13 15.06 -15.94 -3.34
N VAL A 14 15.51 -15.78 -4.58
CA VAL A 14 15.84 -16.90 -5.48
C VAL A 14 17.21 -16.65 -6.10
N LEU A 15 18.10 -17.63 -6.00
CA LEU A 15 19.42 -17.60 -6.60
C LEU A 15 19.38 -18.18 -8.03
N LEU A 16 19.95 -17.46 -8.99
CA LEU A 16 20.11 -17.88 -10.38
C LEU A 16 21.60 -18.09 -10.69
N ASP A 17 21.98 -19.34 -10.95
CA ASP A 17 23.31 -19.80 -11.38
C ASP A 17 24.49 -19.14 -10.65
N ASP A 18 24.37 -18.94 -9.33
CA ASP A 18 25.34 -18.26 -8.45
C ASP A 18 25.72 -16.81 -8.84
N ARG A 19 25.04 -16.22 -9.83
CA ARG A 19 25.38 -14.90 -10.40
C ARG A 19 24.40 -13.82 -10.04
N VAL A 20 23.13 -14.19 -9.86
CA VAL A 20 22.06 -13.23 -9.64
C VAL A 20 21.22 -13.69 -8.48
N LEU A 21 21.01 -12.80 -7.51
CA LEU A 21 20.02 -12.98 -6.48
C LEU A 21 18.81 -12.11 -6.82
N LEU A 22 17.67 -12.75 -7.07
CA LEU A 22 16.39 -12.09 -7.20
C LEU A 22 15.79 -11.90 -5.81
N ALA A 23 15.23 -10.73 -5.56
CA ALA A 23 14.52 -10.44 -4.32
C ALA A 23 13.23 -9.67 -4.63
N SER A 24 12.09 -10.14 -4.13
CA SER A 24 10.86 -9.35 -4.13
C SER A 24 10.64 -8.63 -2.81
N TRP A 25 10.08 -7.43 -2.87
CA TRP A 25 9.60 -6.66 -1.73
C TRP A 25 8.34 -5.91 -2.10
N VAL A 26 7.53 -5.50 -1.14
CA VAL A 26 6.43 -4.57 -1.41
C VAL A 26 6.89 -3.16 -1.15
N GLU A 27 6.50 -2.25 -2.03
CA GLU A 27 6.58 -0.81 -1.88
C GLU A 27 5.16 -0.23 -1.87
N GLY A 28 4.93 0.81 -1.08
CA GLY A 28 3.63 1.49 -0.96
C GLY A 28 2.44 0.59 -0.58
N ARG A 29 1.36 0.73 -1.34
CA ARG A 29 0.05 0.08 -1.14
C ARG A 29 0.00 -1.34 -1.72
N ALA A 30 0.87 -2.24 -1.28
CA ALA A 30 0.93 -3.63 -1.78
C ALA A 30 1.47 -3.82 -3.21
N THR A 31 2.17 -2.83 -3.78
CA THR A 31 2.89 -3.04 -5.05
C THR A 31 4.17 -3.84 -4.80
N HIS A 32 4.15 -5.12 -5.15
CA HIS A 32 5.37 -5.92 -5.20
C HIS A 32 6.30 -5.36 -6.26
N ARG A 33 7.54 -5.16 -5.87
CA ARG A 33 8.70 -4.86 -6.69
C ARG A 33 9.59 -6.08 -6.70
N LEU A 34 10.37 -6.17 -7.75
CA LEU A 34 11.43 -7.14 -7.85
C LEU A 34 12.74 -6.39 -8.08
N GLY A 35 13.80 -6.85 -7.44
CA GLY A 35 15.15 -6.37 -7.65
C GLY A 35 16.07 -7.51 -8.00
N ILE A 36 17.11 -7.14 -8.73
CA ILE A 36 18.16 -8.01 -9.23
C ILE A 36 19.45 -7.53 -8.58
N LEU A 37 20.06 -8.39 -7.76
CA LEU A 37 21.41 -8.19 -7.25
C LEU A 37 22.37 -9.03 -8.09
N ASN A 38 23.28 -8.35 -8.80
CA ASN A 38 24.39 -9.03 -9.46
C ASN A 38 25.45 -9.40 -8.42
N LEU A 39 25.70 -10.69 -8.23
CA LEU A 39 26.59 -11.22 -7.19
C LEU A 39 28.07 -11.09 -7.54
N ARG A 40 28.41 -10.76 -8.79
CA ARG A 40 29.78 -10.44 -9.20
C ARG A 40 30.13 -8.98 -8.91
N THR A 41 29.20 -8.07 -9.17
CA THR A 41 29.45 -6.62 -9.06
C THR A 41 28.92 -5.99 -7.79
N GLY A 42 27.98 -6.64 -7.10
CA GLY A 42 27.20 -6.06 -6.01
C GLY A 42 26.19 -5.00 -6.45
N GLN A 43 25.92 -4.86 -7.75
CA GLN A 43 24.99 -3.84 -8.22
C GLN A 43 23.54 -4.31 -8.09
N TRP A 44 22.71 -3.47 -7.48
CA TRP A 44 21.26 -3.60 -7.46
C TRP A 44 20.62 -2.90 -8.66
N ARG A 45 19.60 -3.54 -9.23
CA ARG A 45 18.70 -2.94 -10.22
C ARG A 45 17.25 -3.29 -9.87
N VAL A 46 16.31 -2.40 -10.18
CA VAL A 46 14.87 -2.66 -10.01
C VAL A 46 14.32 -3.15 -11.35
N LEU A 47 13.56 -4.24 -11.32
CA LEU A 47 12.90 -4.81 -12.49
C LEU A 47 11.44 -4.29 -12.55
N PRO A 48 11.13 -3.33 -13.45
CA PRO A 48 9.78 -2.81 -13.61
C PRO A 48 8.83 -3.83 -14.24
N GLY A 49 7.53 -3.55 -14.18
CA GLY A 49 6.51 -4.31 -14.93
C GLY A 49 6.08 -5.65 -14.33
N LEU A 50 6.80 -6.17 -13.33
CA LEU A 50 6.38 -7.35 -12.57
C LEU A 50 5.46 -7.00 -11.40
N ARG A 51 4.52 -7.90 -11.10
CA ARG A 51 3.59 -7.81 -9.97
C ARG A 51 3.51 -9.18 -9.30
N GLY A 52 3.22 -9.17 -8.00
CA GLY A 52 3.12 -10.37 -7.16
C GLY A 52 4.45 -10.73 -6.50
N MET A 53 4.36 -11.55 -5.45
CA MET A 53 5.53 -12.06 -4.75
C MET A 53 6.31 -13.01 -5.67
N LEU A 54 7.64 -12.93 -5.62
CA LEU A 54 8.54 -13.89 -6.25
C LEU A 54 8.31 -15.26 -5.62
N ARG A 55 8.18 -16.30 -6.45
CA ARG A 55 7.98 -17.68 -5.99
C ARG A 55 9.16 -18.55 -6.37
N ASP A 56 9.58 -18.45 -7.61
CA ASP A 56 10.69 -19.22 -8.14
C ASP A 56 11.25 -18.53 -9.40
N ALA A 57 12.41 -18.97 -9.85
CA ALA A 57 13.02 -18.51 -11.08
C ALA A 57 13.93 -19.58 -11.68
N LEU A 58 14.10 -19.53 -13.00
CA LEU A 58 14.92 -20.47 -13.75
C LEU A 58 15.77 -19.68 -14.75
N ALA A 59 17.09 -19.91 -14.73
CA ALA A 59 17.97 -19.34 -15.73
C ALA A 59 17.77 -20.04 -17.07
N LEU A 60 17.55 -19.27 -18.13
CA LEU A 60 17.51 -19.78 -19.51
C LEU A 60 18.88 -19.62 -20.18
N SER A 61 19.61 -18.58 -19.79
CA SER A 61 20.95 -18.24 -20.25
C SER A 61 21.58 -17.22 -19.29
N ASN A 62 22.81 -16.79 -19.57
CA ASN A 62 23.47 -15.74 -18.82
C ASN A 62 22.71 -14.40 -18.80
N GLU A 63 21.87 -14.17 -19.81
CA GLU A 63 21.21 -12.89 -20.05
C GLU A 63 19.69 -12.97 -19.87
N ARG A 64 19.13 -14.17 -19.71
CA ARG A 64 17.67 -14.38 -19.67
C ARG A 64 17.26 -15.36 -18.59
N ALA A 65 16.17 -15.03 -17.91
CA ALA A 65 15.57 -15.89 -16.91
C ALA A 65 14.05 -15.91 -17.03
N LEU A 66 13.45 -17.02 -16.62
CA LEU A 66 12.04 -17.08 -16.27
C LEU A 66 11.85 -16.78 -14.80
N ILE A 67 10.82 -15.98 -14.52
CA ILE A 67 10.43 -15.57 -13.19
C ILE A 67 8.98 -15.95 -12.97
N LEU A 68 8.75 -16.72 -11.91
CA LEU A 68 7.43 -17.08 -11.43
C LEU A 68 7.03 -16.15 -10.28
N THR A 69 5.90 -15.48 -10.43
CA THR A 69 5.23 -14.76 -9.34
C THR A 69 3.87 -15.37 -9.03
N ASP A 70 3.21 -14.91 -7.97
CA ASP A 70 1.82 -15.26 -7.65
C ASP A 70 0.81 -15.05 -8.80
N HIS A 71 1.17 -14.23 -9.79
CA HIS A 71 0.25 -13.80 -10.83
C HIS A 71 0.65 -14.25 -12.23
N ALA A 72 1.93 -14.49 -12.50
CA ALA A 72 2.39 -14.75 -13.84
C ALA A 72 3.71 -15.53 -13.89
N LEU A 73 3.91 -16.21 -15.00
CA LEU A 73 5.23 -16.64 -15.48
C LEU A 73 5.70 -15.61 -16.52
N THR A 74 6.88 -15.04 -16.31
CA THR A 74 7.42 -13.96 -17.14
C THR A 74 8.88 -14.22 -17.48
N GLU A 75 9.25 -14.04 -18.74
CA GLU A 75 10.65 -13.99 -19.17
C GLU A 75 11.17 -12.57 -19.03
N VAL A 76 12.40 -12.46 -18.53
CA VAL A 76 13.09 -11.20 -18.34
C VAL A 76 14.48 -11.24 -18.94
N ASP A 77 14.91 -10.09 -19.43
CA ASP A 77 16.31 -9.81 -19.76
C ASP A 77 17.00 -9.33 -18.48
N LEU A 78 18.14 -9.94 -18.14
CA LEU A 78 18.93 -9.63 -16.94
C LEU A 78 19.95 -8.50 -17.19
N THR A 79 20.32 -8.27 -18.45
CA THR A 79 21.26 -7.22 -18.88
C THR A 79 20.56 -5.87 -18.99
N VAL A 80 19.35 -5.86 -19.52
CA VAL A 80 18.42 -4.73 -19.54
C VAL A 80 17.21 -5.20 -18.74
N PRO A 81 17.13 -4.87 -17.44
CA PRO A 81 16.15 -5.46 -16.52
C PRO A 81 14.73 -5.09 -16.93
N GLU A 82 14.17 -5.84 -17.86
CA GLU A 82 12.89 -5.60 -18.51
C GLU A 82 12.18 -6.92 -18.78
N VAL A 83 10.86 -6.86 -18.80
CA VAL A 83 10.01 -7.98 -19.17
C VAL A 83 10.01 -8.11 -20.68
N THR A 84 10.52 -9.23 -21.20
CA THR A 84 10.55 -9.50 -22.64
C THR A 84 9.29 -10.22 -23.09
N ARG A 85 8.84 -11.22 -22.33
CA ARG A 85 7.64 -12.02 -22.64
C ARG A 85 6.86 -12.35 -21.39
N ARG A 86 5.53 -12.36 -21.47
CA ARG A 86 4.66 -12.84 -20.40
C ARG A 86 3.84 -14.00 -20.92
N SER A 87 3.73 -15.07 -20.13
CA SER A 87 2.87 -16.18 -20.51
C SER A 87 1.41 -15.71 -20.58
N THR A 88 0.75 -16.03 -21.69
CA THR A 88 -0.69 -15.80 -21.88
C THR A 88 -1.53 -16.91 -21.23
N ALA A 89 -0.87 -17.98 -20.77
CA ALA A 89 -1.53 -19.14 -20.20
C ALA A 89 -2.08 -18.88 -18.79
N LYS A 90 -3.28 -19.41 -18.53
CA LYS A 90 -3.79 -19.54 -17.15
C LYS A 90 -3.04 -20.67 -16.45
N ILE A 91 -1.88 -20.37 -15.88
CA ILE A 91 -1.04 -21.34 -15.14
C ILE A 91 -1.60 -21.73 -13.76
N GLY A 92 -2.78 -21.21 -13.37
CA GLY A 92 -3.34 -21.39 -12.03
C GLY A 92 -2.90 -20.30 -11.06
N LYS A 93 -3.34 -20.38 -9.80
CA LYS A 93 -2.93 -19.49 -8.71
C LYS A 93 -2.04 -20.27 -7.73
N TYR A 94 -1.20 -19.55 -6.98
CA TYR A 94 -0.38 -20.13 -5.90
C TYR A 94 0.62 -21.19 -6.39
N ASN A 95 1.17 -21.03 -7.59
CA ASN A 95 2.29 -21.85 -8.01
C ASN A 95 3.53 -21.46 -7.18
N THR A 96 4.28 -22.46 -6.74
CA THR A 96 5.41 -22.29 -5.82
C THR A 96 6.72 -22.76 -6.41
N TYR A 97 6.73 -23.43 -7.57
CA TYR A 97 7.96 -23.88 -8.21
C TYR A 97 7.93 -23.77 -9.74
N LEU A 98 9.12 -23.70 -10.31
CA LEU A 98 9.45 -23.69 -11.73
C LEU A 98 10.59 -24.69 -11.97
N ARG A 99 10.41 -25.65 -12.89
CA ARG A 99 11.43 -26.68 -13.18
C ARG A 99 11.61 -26.85 -14.69
N ALA A 100 12.86 -26.94 -15.15
CA ALA A 100 13.16 -27.36 -16.52
C ALA A 100 12.82 -28.85 -16.70
N GLU A 101 12.12 -29.22 -17.77
CA GLU A 101 11.73 -30.60 -18.05
C GLU A 101 12.36 -31.13 -19.35
N ALA A 102 12.45 -30.28 -20.37
CA ALA A 102 13.13 -30.53 -21.65
C ALA A 102 13.61 -29.19 -22.22
N ASP A 103 14.39 -29.22 -23.30
CA ASP A 103 15.04 -28.02 -23.87
C ASP A 103 14.10 -26.84 -24.13
N ASP A 104 12.84 -27.10 -24.52
CA ASP A 104 11.81 -26.07 -24.76
C ASP A 104 10.61 -26.16 -23.80
N VAL A 105 10.70 -26.91 -22.70
CA VAL A 105 9.54 -27.14 -21.81
C VAL A 105 9.89 -26.90 -20.35
N VAL A 106 9.09 -26.07 -19.69
CA VAL A 106 9.14 -25.85 -18.24
C VAL A 106 7.85 -26.29 -17.56
N ALA A 107 8.01 -26.91 -16.40
CA ALA A 107 6.92 -27.26 -15.51
C ALA A 107 6.71 -26.15 -14.47
N VAL A 108 5.46 -25.73 -14.31
CA VAL A 108 5.02 -24.77 -13.30
C VAL A 108 3.94 -25.42 -12.45
N GLY A 109 4.12 -25.43 -11.14
CA GLY A 109 3.15 -26.05 -10.25
C GLY A 109 3.19 -25.52 -8.83
N ASN A 110 2.34 -26.11 -8.00
CA ASN A 110 2.32 -25.91 -6.56
C ASN A 110 2.83 -27.19 -5.91
N SER A 111 3.84 -27.08 -5.05
CA SER A 111 4.50 -28.21 -4.37
C SER A 111 3.53 -29.07 -3.54
N ALA A 112 2.41 -28.52 -3.08
CA ALA A 112 1.35 -29.22 -2.36
C ALA A 112 0.21 -29.75 -3.27
N ALA A 113 0.19 -29.39 -4.56
CA ALA A 113 -0.85 -29.81 -5.49
C ALA A 113 -0.41 -31.02 -6.32
N ALA A 114 -1.38 -31.86 -6.68
CA ALA A 114 -1.14 -33.02 -7.54
C ALA A 114 -1.05 -32.67 -9.04
N MET A 115 -1.23 -31.41 -9.44
CA MET A 115 -1.29 -31.00 -10.85
C MET A 115 -0.26 -29.92 -11.14
N GLU A 116 0.44 -30.07 -12.26
CA GLU A 116 1.35 -29.06 -12.80
C GLU A 116 1.02 -28.73 -14.25
N SER A 117 1.43 -27.53 -14.67
CA SER A 117 1.27 -27.00 -16.03
C SER A 117 2.61 -27.06 -16.76
N LEU A 118 2.63 -27.67 -17.95
CA LEU A 118 3.80 -27.66 -18.83
C LEU A 118 3.66 -26.52 -19.84
N ILE A 119 4.66 -25.65 -19.90
CA ILE A 119 4.68 -24.44 -20.73
C ILE A 119 5.83 -24.57 -21.74
N SER A 120 5.57 -24.22 -23.00
CA SER A 120 6.64 -24.11 -23.99
C SER A 120 7.41 -22.81 -23.80
N LEU A 121 8.74 -22.87 -23.80
CA LEU A 121 9.63 -21.71 -23.68
C LEU A 121 9.60 -20.84 -24.94
N SER A 122 9.52 -21.46 -26.12
CA SER A 122 9.48 -20.75 -27.40
C SER A 122 8.18 -19.97 -27.58
N SER A 123 7.02 -20.52 -27.22
CA SER A 123 5.72 -19.85 -27.40
C SER A 123 5.19 -19.15 -26.14
N MET A 124 5.69 -19.48 -24.96
CA MET A 124 5.15 -19.08 -23.66
C MET A 124 3.68 -19.49 -23.44
N THR A 125 3.22 -20.56 -24.09
CA THR A 125 1.84 -21.09 -24.00
C THR A 125 1.76 -22.41 -23.24
N LEU A 126 0.59 -22.70 -22.67
CA LEU A 126 0.30 -23.99 -22.02
C LEU A 126 0.26 -25.11 -23.05
N LEU A 127 1.11 -26.11 -22.87
CA LEU A 127 1.12 -27.33 -23.69
C LEU A 127 0.09 -28.33 -23.16
N LYS A 128 0.21 -28.67 -21.87
CA LYS A 128 -0.71 -29.58 -21.18
C LYS A 128 -0.60 -29.42 -19.67
N ARG A 129 -1.58 -29.97 -18.97
CA ARG A 129 -1.49 -30.20 -17.53
C ARG A 129 -1.32 -31.69 -17.28
N ARG A 130 -0.49 -32.06 -16.31
CA ARG A 130 -0.33 -33.46 -15.91
C ARG A 130 -0.42 -33.60 -14.40
N ARG A 131 -0.81 -34.79 -13.98
CA ARG A 131 -0.77 -35.16 -12.58
C ARG A 131 0.67 -35.51 -12.22
N GLN A 132 1.17 -34.94 -11.13
CA GLN A 132 2.43 -35.30 -10.51
C GLN A 132 2.13 -35.81 -9.11
N SER A 133 2.92 -36.76 -8.64
CA SER A 133 3.00 -37.01 -7.19
C SER A 133 3.47 -35.73 -6.51
N PRO A 134 2.87 -35.33 -5.38
CA PRO A 134 3.39 -34.21 -4.58
C PRO A 134 4.89 -34.38 -4.39
N LEU A 135 5.64 -33.28 -4.51
CA LEU A 135 7.08 -33.31 -4.25
C LEU A 135 7.26 -33.78 -2.81
N LEU A 136 7.80 -34.99 -2.66
CA LEU A 136 8.15 -35.52 -1.35
C LEU A 136 9.18 -34.56 -0.77
N GLN A 137 8.82 -33.90 0.33
CA GLN A 137 9.80 -33.14 1.09
C GLN A 137 10.92 -34.11 1.48
N GLU A 138 12.16 -33.70 1.26
CA GLU A 138 13.29 -34.51 1.67
C GLU A 138 13.18 -34.79 3.17
N PRO A 139 13.35 -36.06 3.60
CA PRO A 139 13.35 -36.37 5.01
C PRO A 139 14.51 -35.63 5.69
N ILE A 140 14.22 -35.05 6.84
CA ILE A 140 15.23 -34.39 7.65
C ILE A 140 16.12 -35.49 8.24
N PRO A 141 17.46 -35.43 8.03
CA PRO A 141 18.38 -36.38 8.65
C PRO A 141 18.21 -36.40 10.17
N VAL A 142 18.29 -37.58 10.78
CA VAL A 142 18.07 -37.74 12.23
C VAL A 142 18.99 -36.84 13.06
N ASP A 143 20.25 -36.73 12.68
CA ASP A 143 21.20 -35.88 13.41
C ASP A 143 20.92 -34.39 13.21
N ALA A 144 20.52 -33.97 12.02
CA ALA A 144 20.05 -32.60 11.81
C ALA A 144 18.78 -32.29 12.64
N ALA A 145 17.87 -33.26 12.77
CA ALA A 145 16.68 -33.13 13.62
C ALA A 145 17.05 -33.05 15.12
N ARG A 146 18.11 -33.73 15.57
CA ARG A 146 18.65 -33.61 16.94
C ARG A 146 19.18 -32.20 17.21
N GLU A 147 19.80 -31.56 16.21
CA GLU A 147 20.19 -30.14 16.25
C GLU A 147 18.98 -29.18 16.14
N GLY A 148 17.77 -29.70 16.00
CA GLY A 148 16.52 -28.93 15.97
C GLY A 148 16.06 -28.53 14.57
N ALA A 149 16.63 -29.09 13.49
CA ALA A 149 16.15 -28.84 12.14
C ALA A 149 14.72 -29.35 11.96
N ALA A 150 13.83 -28.47 11.50
CA ALA A 150 12.45 -28.78 11.15
C ALA A 150 12.16 -28.61 9.65
N ARG A 151 13.08 -28.01 8.89
CA ARG A 151 12.99 -27.82 7.44
C ARG A 151 14.38 -27.63 6.83
N ILE A 152 14.65 -28.27 5.71
CA ILE A 152 15.88 -28.07 4.94
C ILE A 152 15.66 -26.93 3.94
N LEU A 153 16.56 -25.97 3.90
CA LEU A 153 16.53 -24.82 2.98
C LEU A 153 17.54 -25.00 1.83
N HIS A 154 18.69 -25.59 2.12
CA HIS A 154 19.72 -25.87 1.13
C HIS A 154 20.58 -27.07 1.56
N ARG A 155 21.00 -27.87 0.59
CA ARG A 155 21.98 -28.94 0.75
C ARG A 155 22.95 -28.87 -0.42
N GLY A 156 24.23 -28.66 -0.13
CA GLY A 156 25.24 -28.45 -1.16
C GLY A 156 26.50 -27.78 -0.61
N SER A 157 27.58 -27.80 -1.40
CA SER A 157 28.84 -27.11 -1.07
C SER A 157 29.44 -27.45 0.31
N GLY A 158 29.24 -28.70 0.77
CA GLY A 158 29.69 -29.15 2.08
C GLY A 158 28.84 -28.66 3.26
N LEU A 159 27.70 -28.03 3.00
CA LEU A 159 26.79 -27.49 4.02
C LEU A 159 25.38 -28.10 3.93
N LEU A 160 24.75 -28.21 5.09
CA LEU A 160 23.30 -28.39 5.22
C LEU A 160 22.75 -27.18 5.97
N ILE A 161 21.87 -26.44 5.32
CA ILE A 161 21.24 -25.25 5.88
C ILE A 161 19.79 -25.56 6.20
N ALA A 162 19.42 -25.37 7.45
CA ALA A 162 18.11 -25.73 7.97
C ALA A 162 17.46 -24.60 8.77
N ALA A 163 16.16 -24.74 8.95
CA ALA A 163 15.34 -23.86 9.77
C ALA A 163 14.75 -24.65 10.94
N THR A 164 14.67 -24.05 12.12
CA THR A 164 14.14 -24.73 13.33
C THR A 164 12.61 -24.78 13.41
N GLN A 165 11.90 -24.20 12.45
CA GLN A 165 10.44 -24.26 12.37
C GLN A 165 9.97 -24.67 10.96
N ALA A 166 8.86 -25.41 10.91
CA ALA A 166 8.23 -25.80 9.65
C ALA A 166 7.52 -24.62 8.97
N ARG A 167 6.96 -23.69 9.76
CA ARG A 167 6.27 -22.50 9.27
C ARG A 167 7.27 -21.37 9.04
N GLU A 168 7.25 -20.78 7.85
CA GLU A 168 8.11 -19.64 7.50
C GLU A 168 7.95 -18.48 8.47
N SER A 169 6.72 -18.09 8.79
CA SER A 169 6.43 -16.92 9.62
C SER A 169 6.64 -17.12 11.14
N ALA A 170 7.03 -18.32 11.58
CA ALA A 170 7.24 -18.57 13.01
C ALA A 170 8.63 -18.07 13.44
N PRO A 171 8.78 -17.44 14.63
CA PRO A 171 10.08 -17.13 15.20
C PRO A 171 10.96 -18.39 15.22
N GLN A 172 12.14 -18.31 14.60
CA GLN A 172 12.98 -19.48 14.39
C GLN A 172 14.45 -19.12 14.26
N ARG A 173 15.29 -20.13 14.12
CA ARG A 173 16.73 -20.01 13.93
C ARG A 173 17.13 -20.65 12.60
N LEU A 174 18.06 -19.99 11.92
CA LEU A 174 18.81 -20.55 10.80
C LEU A 174 19.95 -21.37 11.37
N LEU A 175 20.03 -22.65 11.01
CA LEU A 175 21.12 -23.55 11.34
C LEU A 175 21.99 -23.76 10.11
N VAL A 176 23.31 -23.63 10.27
CA VAL A 176 24.29 -24.03 9.26
C VAL A 176 25.06 -25.20 9.83
N LEU A 177 24.85 -26.37 9.25
CA LEU A 177 25.49 -27.62 9.65
C LEU A 177 26.51 -28.06 8.60
N SER A 178 27.56 -28.76 9.04
CA SER A 178 28.47 -29.47 8.15
C SER A 178 27.73 -30.60 7.43
N ALA A 179 27.92 -30.78 6.13
CA ALA A 179 27.28 -31.88 5.40
C ALA A 179 27.90 -33.25 5.72
N GLU A 180 29.12 -33.30 6.26
CA GLU A 180 29.85 -34.55 6.54
C GLU A 180 29.35 -35.22 7.82
N ASP A 181 29.21 -34.44 8.90
CA ASP A 181 28.90 -34.95 10.24
C ASP A 181 27.66 -34.30 10.88
N LEU A 182 27.01 -33.36 10.17
CA LEU A 182 25.82 -32.63 10.62
C LEU A 182 26.04 -31.82 11.90
N SER A 183 27.29 -31.55 12.28
CA SER A 183 27.63 -30.67 13.40
C SER A 183 27.31 -29.21 13.09
N ALA A 184 26.84 -28.47 14.09
CA ALA A 184 26.51 -27.05 13.94
C ALA A 184 27.78 -26.20 13.76
N ILE A 185 27.90 -25.56 12.59
CA ILE A 185 28.97 -24.61 12.29
C ILE A 185 28.61 -23.23 12.86
N THR A 186 27.38 -22.77 12.61
CA THR A 186 26.88 -21.50 13.13
C THR A 186 25.35 -21.47 13.12
N SER A 187 24.79 -20.47 13.80
CA SER A 187 23.35 -20.23 13.79
C SER A 187 23.01 -18.76 13.98
N VAL A 188 21.86 -18.35 13.44
CA VAL A 188 21.36 -16.96 13.53
C VAL A 188 19.87 -16.97 13.83
N ASP A 189 19.45 -16.16 14.79
CA ASP A 189 18.04 -16.03 15.15
C ASP A 189 17.29 -15.12 14.18
N PHE A 190 16.10 -15.57 13.81
CA PHE A 190 15.14 -14.89 12.96
C PHE A 190 13.82 -14.77 13.74
N PRO A 191 13.68 -13.75 14.61
CA PRO A 191 12.54 -13.62 15.52
C PRO A 191 11.20 -13.40 14.80
N LEU A 192 11.24 -13.03 13.52
CA LEU A 192 10.07 -12.83 12.67
C LEU A 192 9.96 -13.91 11.57
N GLY A 193 10.74 -14.98 11.70
CA GLY A 193 10.74 -16.13 10.80
C GLY A 193 11.82 -16.12 9.74
N LEU A 194 11.92 -17.24 9.01
CA LEU A 194 12.90 -17.48 7.95
C LEU A 194 12.24 -18.02 6.66
N ASN A 195 12.49 -17.37 5.53
CA ASN A 195 11.90 -17.75 4.24
C ASN A 195 12.89 -18.53 3.37
N SER A 196 14.06 -17.96 3.11
CA SER A 196 15.05 -18.50 2.18
C SER A 196 16.48 -18.26 2.68
N ALA A 197 17.39 -19.14 2.28
CA ALA A 197 18.83 -19.04 2.54
C ALA A 197 19.60 -19.62 1.35
N ASN A 198 20.52 -18.85 0.80
CA ASN A 198 21.24 -19.15 -0.43
C ASN A 198 22.75 -19.06 -0.19
N VAL A 199 23.48 -20.11 -0.53
CA VAL A 199 24.95 -20.11 -0.49
C VAL A 199 25.46 -19.20 -1.60
N VAL A 200 26.32 -18.25 -1.26
CA VAL A 200 26.86 -17.26 -2.20
C VAL A 200 28.34 -17.03 -1.89
N SER A 201 29.19 -17.18 -2.90
CA SER A 201 30.65 -17.07 -2.76
C SER A 201 31.19 -18.01 -1.67
N ASP A 202 31.64 -17.44 -0.56
CA ASP A 202 32.28 -18.06 0.58
C ASP A 202 31.36 -18.08 1.80
N GLY A 203 30.08 -17.82 1.62
CA GLY A 203 29.14 -17.64 2.72
C GLY A 203 27.69 -17.87 2.33
N LEU A 204 26.80 -17.24 3.08
CA LEU A 204 25.36 -17.42 3.00
C LEU A 204 24.64 -16.07 3.01
N ILE A 205 23.62 -15.93 2.17
CA ILE A 205 22.65 -14.83 2.24
C ILE A 205 21.29 -15.41 2.62
N ALA A 206 20.69 -14.90 3.69
CA ALA A 206 19.39 -15.35 4.20
C ALA A 206 18.38 -14.20 4.29
N ALA A 207 17.11 -14.55 4.09
CA ALA A 207 15.99 -13.62 4.09
C ALA A 207 14.86 -14.11 5.01
N GLY A 208 14.39 -13.23 5.88
CA GLY A 208 13.17 -13.44 6.65
C GLY A 208 11.91 -13.39 5.76
N PRO A 209 10.82 -14.07 6.14
CA PRO A 209 9.49 -14.00 5.55
C PRO A 209 8.73 -12.79 6.07
N ASP A 210 9.25 -12.04 7.05
CA ASP A 210 8.67 -10.80 7.56
C ASP A 210 9.48 -9.60 7.03
N ILE A 211 9.12 -9.10 5.85
CA ILE A 211 8.01 -8.14 5.67
C ILE A 211 8.30 -6.78 6.34
N GLY A 212 9.49 -6.21 6.06
CA GLY A 212 9.65 -4.75 6.02
C GLY A 212 9.87 -4.05 7.34
N ARG A 213 9.91 -4.80 8.45
CA ARG A 213 10.59 -4.37 9.68
C ARG A 213 12.10 -4.56 9.58
N ALA A 214 12.54 -5.72 9.08
CA ALA A 214 13.93 -5.95 8.70
C ALA A 214 14.18 -5.38 7.30
N ARG A 215 14.97 -4.30 7.21
CA ARG A 215 15.33 -3.63 5.94
C ARG A 215 16.59 -4.19 5.29
N SER A 216 17.03 -5.36 5.74
CA SER A 216 18.32 -5.96 5.44
C SER A 216 18.17 -7.45 5.13
N LEU A 217 19.02 -7.95 4.23
CA LEU A 217 19.32 -9.37 4.12
C LEU A 217 20.42 -9.71 5.13
N THR A 218 20.36 -10.89 5.72
CA THR A 218 21.42 -11.38 6.61
C THR A 218 22.51 -12.03 5.77
N ALA A 219 23.77 -11.61 5.96
CA ALA A 219 24.92 -12.22 5.29
C ALA A 219 25.86 -12.84 6.33
N ILE A 220 26.25 -14.09 6.10
CA ILE A 220 27.18 -14.85 6.95
C ILE A 220 28.38 -15.26 6.10
N PRO A 221 29.49 -14.50 6.12
CA PRO A 221 30.68 -14.79 5.32
C PRO A 221 31.53 -15.90 5.94
N GLY A 222 32.48 -16.44 5.17
CA GLY A 222 33.52 -17.35 5.68
C GLY A 222 33.04 -18.74 6.09
N LEU A 223 31.91 -19.22 5.54
CA LEU A 223 31.38 -20.56 5.79
C LEU A 223 32.01 -21.62 4.87
N ILE A 224 32.53 -21.22 3.71
CA ILE A 224 33.07 -22.13 2.70
C ILE A 224 34.49 -21.68 2.33
N PRO A 225 35.48 -22.59 2.28
CA PRO A 225 36.81 -22.28 1.79
C PRO A 225 36.76 -21.72 0.36
N ARG A 226 37.44 -20.60 0.11
CA ARG A 226 37.51 -20.03 -1.24
C ARG A 226 38.48 -20.84 -2.09
N VAL A 227 38.02 -21.22 -3.28
CA VAL A 227 38.92 -21.66 -4.36
C VAL A 227 39.59 -20.42 -4.94
N SER A 228 40.92 -20.37 -4.91
CA SER A 228 41.73 -19.19 -5.24
C SER A 228 41.49 -18.61 -6.65
N ASP A 229 40.92 -19.41 -7.57
CA ASP A 229 40.67 -19.03 -8.96
C ASP A 229 39.24 -18.51 -9.24
N SER A 230 38.40 -18.36 -8.21
CA SER A 230 37.04 -17.87 -8.42
C SER A 230 36.99 -16.37 -8.68
N GLU A 231 36.40 -15.96 -9.82
CA GLU A 231 36.06 -14.56 -10.13
C GLU A 231 35.06 -13.94 -9.13
N ALA A 232 34.43 -14.75 -8.26
CA ALA A 232 33.45 -14.27 -7.29
C ALA A 232 34.13 -13.49 -6.16
N ARG A 233 33.63 -12.29 -5.86
CA ARG A 233 34.10 -11.46 -4.74
C ARG A 233 33.76 -12.11 -3.40
N PRO A 234 34.61 -11.98 -2.36
CA PRO A 234 34.23 -12.41 -1.02
C PRO A 234 32.93 -11.73 -0.58
N LEU A 235 32.09 -12.45 0.15
CA LEU A 235 30.74 -12.03 0.51
C LEU A 235 30.75 -10.70 1.28
N THR A 236 31.78 -10.45 2.09
CA THR A 236 31.97 -9.17 2.81
C THR A 236 32.09 -7.98 1.86
N ALA A 237 32.90 -8.10 0.81
CA ALA A 237 33.07 -7.07 -0.21
C ALA A 237 31.79 -6.89 -1.04
N LEU A 238 31.12 -8.00 -1.37
CA LEU A 238 29.84 -7.99 -2.08
C LEU A 238 28.77 -7.22 -1.29
N VAL A 239 28.63 -7.50 0.01
CA VAL A 239 27.68 -6.84 0.91
C VAL A 239 27.91 -5.34 0.96
N HIS A 240 29.18 -4.91 1.04
CA HIS A 240 29.52 -3.50 1.03
C HIS A 240 29.04 -2.79 -0.25
N THR A 241 29.41 -3.30 -1.43
CA THR A 241 29.00 -2.71 -2.71
C THR A 241 27.48 -2.76 -2.92
N ALA A 242 26.82 -3.84 -2.47
CA ALA A 242 25.36 -3.97 -2.50
C ALA A 242 24.67 -2.88 -1.67
N ASN A 243 25.17 -2.59 -0.48
CA ASN A 243 24.62 -1.54 0.37
C ASN A 243 24.76 -0.14 -0.26
N GLU A 244 25.92 0.17 -0.84
CA GLU A 244 26.13 1.43 -1.55
C GLU A 244 25.20 1.57 -2.77
N SER A 245 25.07 0.51 -3.56
CA SER A 245 24.18 0.47 -4.72
C SER A 245 22.72 0.69 -4.30
N ALA A 246 22.28 0.05 -3.22
CA ALA A 246 20.93 0.21 -2.69
C ALA A 246 20.68 1.65 -2.20
N ALA A 247 21.64 2.25 -1.47
CA ALA A 247 21.53 3.64 -1.02
C ALA A 247 21.39 4.63 -2.19
N ASN A 248 22.12 4.41 -3.28
CA ASN A 248 22.04 5.23 -4.49
C ASN A 248 20.69 5.11 -5.20
N LEU A 249 20.11 3.91 -5.28
CA LEU A 249 18.75 3.73 -5.82
C LEU A 249 17.70 4.48 -5.00
N LEU A 250 17.81 4.41 -3.66
CA LEU A 250 16.90 5.11 -2.76
C LEU A 250 16.98 6.63 -2.93
N LYS A 251 18.20 7.19 -3.01
CA LYS A 251 18.41 8.63 -3.27
C LYS A 251 17.78 9.08 -4.59
N LYS A 252 17.94 8.30 -5.67
CA LYS A 252 17.34 8.62 -6.99
C LYS A 252 15.81 8.55 -6.95
N SER A 253 15.24 7.55 -6.27
CA SER A 253 13.79 7.39 -6.13
C SER A 253 13.17 8.55 -5.32
N ALA A 254 13.78 8.88 -4.18
CA ALA A 254 13.31 9.96 -3.31
C ALA A 254 13.26 11.32 -4.01
N ARG A 255 14.15 11.58 -4.98
CA ARG A 255 14.11 12.81 -5.79
C ARG A 255 12.91 12.87 -6.74
N ARG A 256 12.47 11.73 -7.28
CA ARG A 256 11.32 11.67 -8.20
C ARG A 256 9.98 11.62 -7.48
N ASN A 257 9.95 10.96 -6.34
CA ASN A 257 8.77 10.84 -5.47
C ASN A 257 9.23 11.01 -4.02
N PRO A 258 9.24 12.25 -3.48
CA PRO A 258 9.64 12.48 -2.10
C PRO A 258 8.84 11.57 -1.18
N PRO A 259 9.47 10.92 -0.22
CA PRO A 259 8.81 9.93 0.61
C PRO A 259 7.70 10.68 1.43
N ARG A 260 6.60 9.99 1.72
CA ARG A 260 5.44 10.57 2.43
C ARG A 260 5.67 10.48 3.93
N THR A 261 5.78 11.62 4.61
CA THR A 261 5.85 11.67 6.08
C THR A 261 4.60 11.06 6.69
N ILE A 262 4.75 10.11 7.61
CA ILE A 262 3.63 9.42 8.28
C ILE A 262 3.60 9.78 9.76
N HIS A 263 2.49 10.35 10.22
CA HIS A 263 2.18 10.54 11.63
C HIS A 263 1.16 9.49 12.07
N ARG A 264 1.44 8.79 13.17
CA ARG A 264 0.61 7.71 13.70
C ARG A 264 0.16 8.01 15.11
N ASP A 265 -1.07 7.63 15.42
CA ASP A 265 -1.58 7.55 16.80
C ASP A 265 -1.50 8.88 17.57
N HIS A 266 -1.46 10.00 16.84
CA HIS A 266 -1.47 11.33 17.44
C HIS A 266 -2.88 11.73 17.83
N ARG A 267 -3.02 12.21 19.06
CA ARG A 267 -4.26 12.71 19.62
C ARG A 267 -4.06 14.15 20.07
N LEU A 268 -4.91 15.05 19.59
CA LEU A 268 -5.01 16.41 20.14
C LEU A 268 -6.00 16.38 21.30
N GLU A 269 -5.56 16.73 22.50
CA GLU A 269 -6.38 16.80 23.70
C GLU A 269 -7.11 18.15 23.82
N PRO A 270 -8.14 18.26 24.69
CA PRO A 270 -8.79 19.54 24.93
C PRO A 270 -7.79 20.62 25.36
N GLY A 271 -7.84 21.78 24.69
CA GLY A 271 -6.92 22.90 24.88
C GLY A 271 -5.68 22.86 23.98
N ASP A 272 -5.40 21.73 23.32
CA ASP A 272 -4.26 21.64 22.41
C ASP A 272 -4.45 22.52 21.18
N GLU A 273 -3.35 23.13 20.74
CA GLU A 273 -3.27 23.87 19.49
C GLU A 273 -2.16 23.30 18.58
N LEU A 274 -2.55 22.96 17.35
CA LEU A 274 -1.64 22.68 16.24
C LEU A 274 -1.65 23.90 15.32
N ALA A 275 -0.54 24.64 15.28
CA ALA A 275 -0.45 25.86 14.51
C ALA A 275 0.78 25.94 13.60
N ASP A 276 0.69 26.77 12.56
CA ASP A 276 1.82 27.20 11.72
C ASP A 276 2.53 26.03 11.01
N VAL A 277 1.73 25.05 10.54
CA VAL A 277 2.23 23.86 9.87
C VAL A 277 2.18 24.03 8.36
N THR A 278 3.32 23.90 7.70
CA THR A 278 3.39 23.66 6.25
C THR A 278 3.95 22.27 5.99
N ALA A 279 3.18 21.42 5.31
CA ALA A 279 3.58 20.06 5.02
C ALA A 279 3.23 19.66 3.58
N ARG A 280 4.00 18.72 3.03
CA ARG A 280 3.72 18.12 1.73
C ARG A 280 3.87 16.62 1.82
N ARG A 281 2.94 15.90 1.19
CA ARG A 281 2.86 14.43 1.20
C ARG A 281 2.86 13.92 2.63
N LEU A 282 1.72 14.09 3.30
CA LEU A 282 1.52 13.68 4.69
C LEU A 282 0.52 12.51 4.75
N THR A 283 0.81 11.47 5.53
CA THR A 283 -0.22 10.52 6.01
C THR A 283 -0.49 10.80 7.48
N LEU A 284 -1.76 10.97 7.82
CA LEU A 284 -2.24 10.85 9.19
C LEU A 284 -2.92 9.49 9.31
N GLU A 285 -2.39 8.63 10.17
CA GLU A 285 -2.90 7.28 10.41
C GLU A 285 -3.31 7.15 11.88
N ASN A 286 -4.58 6.80 12.12
CA ASN A 286 -5.15 6.74 13.47
C ASN A 286 -4.98 8.03 14.29
N CYS A 287 -5.02 9.18 13.62
CA CYS A 287 -4.96 10.48 14.28
C CYS A 287 -6.37 10.97 14.62
N VAL A 288 -6.54 11.53 15.83
CA VAL A 288 -7.84 12.00 16.32
C VAL A 288 -7.75 13.32 17.06
N ALA A 289 -8.86 14.06 17.08
CA ALA A 289 -9.06 15.17 18.02
C ALA A 289 -10.01 14.71 19.14
N ALA A 290 -9.61 14.96 20.38
CA ALA A 290 -10.43 14.71 21.55
C ALA A 290 -11.58 15.71 21.62
N ARG A 291 -12.67 15.28 22.24
CA ARG A 291 -13.86 16.12 22.45
C ARG A 291 -13.65 16.95 23.70
N SER A 292 -14.03 18.22 23.66
CA SER A 292 -14.09 19.08 24.84
C SER A 292 -15.51 19.29 25.35
N THR A 293 -15.64 19.51 26.66
CA THR A 293 -16.88 19.92 27.33
C THR A 293 -17.07 21.44 27.38
N GLN A 294 -16.01 22.20 27.12
CA GLN A 294 -16.00 23.66 27.11
C GLN A 294 -15.61 24.19 25.73
N ARG A 295 -16.24 25.30 25.31
CA ARG A 295 -16.06 25.81 23.93
C ARG A 295 -14.62 26.21 23.62
N HIS A 296 -13.95 26.89 24.54
CA HIS A 296 -12.61 27.44 24.35
C HIS A 296 -11.48 26.39 24.50
N GLU A 297 -11.80 25.22 25.05
CA GLU A 297 -10.89 24.09 25.20
C GLU A 297 -11.01 23.11 24.02
N ARG A 298 -11.73 23.44 22.95
CA ARG A 298 -11.79 22.57 21.78
C ARG A 298 -10.41 22.53 21.10
N PRO A 299 -9.91 21.35 20.70
CA PRO A 299 -8.64 21.27 19.97
C PRO A 299 -8.66 22.17 18.73
N ARG A 300 -7.59 22.93 18.54
CA ARG A 300 -7.51 23.95 17.50
C ARG A 300 -6.42 23.61 16.49
N ILE A 301 -6.77 23.67 15.21
CA ILE A 301 -5.85 23.49 14.09
C ILE A 301 -5.86 24.80 13.31
N SER A 302 -4.77 25.57 13.39
CA SER A 302 -4.73 26.94 12.87
C SER A 302 -3.55 27.21 11.93
N ARG A 303 -3.76 28.01 10.88
CA ARG A 303 -2.68 28.42 9.93
C ARG A 303 -1.91 27.23 9.35
N VAL A 304 -2.64 26.26 8.83
CA VAL A 304 -2.09 25.00 8.31
C VAL A 304 -2.20 24.95 6.79
N HIS A 305 -1.12 24.62 6.10
CA HIS A 305 -1.09 24.36 4.68
C HIS A 305 -0.53 22.97 4.38
N VAL A 306 -1.36 22.07 3.86
CA VAL A 306 -0.93 20.70 3.50
C VAL A 306 -1.23 20.40 2.04
N THR A 307 -0.22 19.95 1.31
CA THR A 307 -0.38 19.41 -0.05
C THR A 307 -0.26 17.88 -0.06
N ASP A 308 -1.15 17.19 -0.77
CA ASP A 308 -1.22 15.74 -0.89
C ASP A 308 -1.35 15.05 0.49
N LEU A 309 -2.44 15.33 1.19
CA LEU A 309 -2.80 14.74 2.49
C LEU A 309 -3.52 13.40 2.31
N GLU A 310 -3.09 12.40 3.07
CA GLU A 310 -3.74 11.10 3.18
C GLU A 310 -4.25 10.89 4.61
N PHE A 311 -5.56 10.68 4.72
CA PHE A 311 -6.26 10.56 6.00
C PHE A 311 -6.73 9.11 6.16
N GLN A 312 -6.05 8.34 7.00
CA GLN A 312 -6.26 6.90 7.17
C GLN A 312 -6.76 6.58 8.57
N SER A 313 -7.90 5.91 8.68
CA SER A 313 -8.48 5.50 9.97
C SER A 313 -8.48 6.63 11.00
N SER A 314 -8.63 7.87 10.53
CA SER A 314 -8.48 9.09 11.30
C SER A 314 -9.81 9.84 11.26
N SER A 315 -10.11 10.60 12.31
CA SER A 315 -11.32 11.41 12.38
C SER A 315 -11.06 12.66 13.19
N LEU A 316 -11.62 13.79 12.77
CA LEU A 316 -11.60 15.00 13.58
C LEU A 316 -13.00 15.18 14.16
N ASN A 317 -13.10 15.10 15.49
CA ASN A 317 -14.36 15.21 16.20
C ASN A 317 -14.30 16.45 17.07
N GLY A 318 -15.16 17.42 16.78
CA GLY A 318 -15.30 18.60 17.62
C GLY A 318 -14.16 19.62 17.52
N ALA A 319 -13.20 19.46 16.62
CA ALA A 319 -12.08 20.40 16.49
C ALA A 319 -12.51 21.75 15.87
N VAL A 320 -11.72 22.79 16.10
CA VAL A 320 -11.82 24.08 15.41
C VAL A 320 -10.71 24.15 14.35
N LEU A 321 -11.09 24.28 13.09
CA LEU A 321 -10.17 24.45 11.97
C LEU A 321 -10.24 25.90 11.49
N GLU A 322 -9.11 26.61 11.57
CA GLU A 322 -9.03 28.04 11.23
C GLU A 322 -7.84 28.33 10.30
N ASP A 323 -8.06 28.98 9.16
CA ASP A 323 -7.00 29.25 8.17
C ASP A 323 -6.28 27.97 7.72
N VAL A 324 -7.06 26.93 7.41
CA VAL A 324 -6.54 25.62 6.99
C VAL A 324 -6.72 25.48 5.48
N THR A 325 -5.64 25.20 4.76
CA THR A 325 -5.68 24.86 3.33
C THR A 325 -5.18 23.43 3.12
N VAL A 326 -5.99 22.61 2.46
CA VAL A 326 -5.61 21.26 2.03
C VAL A 326 -5.74 21.16 0.51
N ASP A 327 -4.60 20.98 -0.16
CA ASP A 327 -4.54 20.76 -1.61
C ASP A 327 -4.28 19.28 -1.90
N GLY A 328 -5.31 18.58 -2.38
CA GLY A 328 -5.28 17.15 -2.62
C GLY A 328 -5.45 16.36 -1.31
N LEU A 329 -6.66 15.88 -1.06
CA LEU A 329 -7.00 15.05 0.10
C LEU A 329 -7.44 13.66 -0.36
N ARG A 330 -6.97 12.61 0.30
CA ARG A 330 -7.45 11.25 0.04
C ARG A 330 -7.69 10.42 1.29
N CYS A 331 -8.85 9.77 1.33
CA CYS A 331 -9.23 8.80 2.34
C CYS A 331 -9.24 7.40 1.68
N PRO A 332 -8.14 6.62 1.77
CA PRO A 332 -7.99 5.38 0.99
C PRO A 332 -8.78 4.18 1.53
N HIS A 333 -9.19 4.22 2.79
CA HIS A 333 -9.79 3.09 3.51
C HIS A 333 -11.22 3.38 3.96
N GLY A 334 -11.97 4.09 3.12
CA GLY A 334 -13.33 4.54 3.41
C GLY A 334 -13.40 6.06 3.46
N ALA A 335 -14.51 6.57 4.01
CA ALA A 335 -14.68 8.00 4.18
C ALA A 335 -13.86 8.52 5.37
N GLY A 336 -13.19 9.65 5.16
CA GLY A 336 -12.67 10.49 6.23
C GLY A 336 -13.79 11.36 6.76
N PHE A 337 -14.04 11.29 8.06
CA PHE A 337 -15.12 12.01 8.69
C PHE A 337 -14.61 13.19 9.53
N LEU A 338 -15.28 14.32 9.35
CA LEU A 338 -15.21 15.46 10.27
C LEU A 338 -16.58 15.64 10.90
N PHE A 339 -16.70 15.34 12.18
CA PHE A 339 -17.94 15.47 12.95
C PHE A 339 -17.85 16.63 13.92
N GLY A 340 -18.89 17.44 14.04
CA GLY A 340 -18.93 18.53 15.03
C GLY A 340 -17.86 19.59 14.86
N CYS A 341 -17.19 19.66 13.70
CA CYS A 341 -16.07 20.56 13.50
C CYS A 341 -16.56 21.99 13.23
N GLU A 342 -15.87 22.97 13.81
CA GLU A 342 -16.07 24.37 13.48
C GLU A 342 -15.07 24.75 12.38
N LEU A 343 -15.57 25.24 11.25
CA LEU A 343 -14.75 25.64 10.12
C LEU A 343 -14.70 27.16 10.03
N ARG A 344 -13.49 27.72 9.92
CA ARG A 344 -13.25 29.15 9.72
C ARG A 344 -12.20 29.30 8.63
N ARG A 345 -12.59 29.87 7.50
CA ARG A 345 -11.67 30.09 6.38
C ARG A 345 -10.91 28.82 5.93
N VAL A 346 -11.61 27.68 5.84
CA VAL A 346 -11.02 26.39 5.45
C VAL A 346 -11.10 26.22 3.93
N THR A 347 -9.98 25.96 3.27
CA THR A 347 -9.92 25.81 1.81
C THR A 347 -9.55 24.39 1.43
N LEU A 348 -10.37 23.74 0.61
CA LEU A 348 -10.03 22.48 -0.04
C LEU A 348 -9.72 22.76 -1.51
N LYS A 349 -8.60 22.22 -2.00
CA LYS A 349 -8.17 22.39 -3.40
C LYS A 349 -7.80 21.05 -4.04
N GLY A 350 -7.83 21.05 -5.37
CA GLY A 350 -7.43 19.89 -6.16
C GLY A 350 -8.41 18.73 -5.98
N ARG A 351 -7.89 17.51 -6.05
CA ARG A 351 -8.74 16.31 -5.97
C ARG A 351 -8.90 15.85 -4.52
N VAL A 352 -10.13 15.89 -4.04
CA VAL A 352 -10.57 15.33 -2.74
C VAL A 352 -11.23 13.97 -2.97
N ARG A 353 -10.96 12.99 -2.10
CA ARG A 353 -11.49 11.63 -2.23
C ARG A 353 -12.02 11.12 -0.89
N GLY A 354 -13.33 10.94 -0.81
CA GLY A 354 -14.00 10.29 0.32
C GLY A 354 -14.02 11.16 1.56
N LEU A 355 -14.34 12.45 1.44
CA LEU A 355 -14.50 13.33 2.60
C LEU A 355 -15.98 13.50 2.94
N ILE A 356 -16.33 13.33 4.22
CA ILE A 356 -17.67 13.61 4.73
C ILE A 356 -17.58 14.64 5.85
N LEU A 357 -18.24 15.78 5.66
CA LEU A 357 -18.39 16.84 6.65
C LEU A 357 -19.78 16.75 7.27
N ASN A 358 -19.83 16.74 8.60
CA ASN A 358 -21.08 16.73 9.36
C ASN A 358 -20.97 17.66 10.58
N PRO A 359 -21.83 18.68 10.73
CA PRO A 359 -21.79 19.61 11.85
C PRO A 359 -22.27 18.98 13.15
N THR A 360 -22.95 17.84 13.09
CA THR A 360 -23.34 17.08 14.27
C THR A 360 -22.15 16.27 14.77
N LEU A 361 -21.87 16.36 16.07
CA LEU A 361 -20.86 15.54 16.71
C LEU A 361 -21.35 14.08 16.78
N ASP A 362 -20.45 13.14 16.49
CA ASP A 362 -20.67 11.71 16.76
C ASP A 362 -20.24 11.40 18.20
N ASP A 363 -21.15 11.58 19.16
CA ASP A 363 -20.94 11.26 20.58
C ASP A 363 -22.14 10.47 21.15
N PRO A 364 -21.90 9.37 21.90
CA PRO A 364 -22.96 8.64 22.59
C PRO A 364 -23.70 9.49 23.65
N ASP A 365 -23.07 10.52 24.21
CA ASP A 365 -23.70 11.45 25.14
C ASP A 365 -24.45 12.56 24.39
N SER A 366 -25.78 12.50 24.46
CA SER A 366 -26.67 13.47 23.81
C SER A 366 -26.51 14.89 24.37
N ALA A 367 -26.11 15.06 25.62
CA ALA A 367 -25.86 16.38 26.20
C ALA A 367 -24.62 17.04 25.58
N THR A 368 -23.57 16.24 25.32
CA THR A 368 -22.39 16.71 24.60
C THR A 368 -22.74 17.05 23.15
N THR A 369 -23.48 16.19 22.44
CA THR A 369 -23.95 16.48 21.07
C THR A 369 -24.79 17.76 21.00
N ALA A 370 -25.68 17.99 21.97
CA ALA A 370 -26.48 19.21 22.06
C ALA A 370 -25.62 20.47 22.26
N ARG A 371 -24.54 20.40 23.07
CA ARG A 371 -23.60 21.51 23.25
C ARG A 371 -22.88 21.88 21.95
N TYR A 372 -22.38 20.89 21.20
CA TYR A 372 -21.74 21.16 19.90
C TYR A 372 -22.73 21.73 18.89
N SER A 373 -23.98 21.26 18.90
CA SER A 373 -25.04 21.82 18.06
C SER A 373 -25.35 23.28 18.41
N GLN A 374 -25.32 23.64 19.70
CA GLN A 374 -25.42 25.03 20.14
C GLN A 374 -24.24 25.87 19.62
N TRP A 375 -23.00 25.41 19.78
CA TRP A 375 -21.82 26.14 19.29
C TRP A 375 -21.83 26.30 17.76
N HIS A 376 -22.32 25.29 17.03
CA HIS A 376 -22.52 25.39 15.60
C HIS A 376 -23.53 26.50 15.25
N ARG A 377 -24.70 26.55 15.92
CA ARG A 377 -25.68 27.64 15.72
C ARG A 377 -25.13 29.02 16.06
N GLU A 378 -24.34 29.13 17.12
CA GLU A 378 -23.64 30.38 17.48
C GLU A 378 -22.63 30.77 16.40
N ARG A 379 -21.89 29.82 15.84
CA ARG A 379 -20.98 30.06 14.71
C ARG A 379 -21.72 30.56 13.46
N MET A 380 -22.97 30.15 13.23
CA MET A 380 -23.76 30.63 12.08
C MET A 380 -24.15 32.12 12.18
N GLN A 381 -23.94 32.77 13.33
CA GLN A 381 -24.16 34.22 13.48
C GLN A 381 -23.00 35.06 12.93
N ASP A 382 -21.82 34.45 12.78
CA ASP A 382 -20.65 35.11 12.19
C ASP A 382 -20.75 35.04 10.65
N PRO A 383 -20.84 36.18 9.94
CA PRO A 383 -21.02 36.21 8.48
C PRO A 383 -19.80 35.70 7.71
N GLU A 384 -18.68 35.44 8.40
CA GLU A 384 -17.48 34.88 7.81
C GLU A 384 -17.73 33.50 7.17
N TRP A 385 -17.20 33.32 5.97
CA TRP A 385 -17.26 32.04 5.24
C TRP A 385 -16.51 30.92 5.97
N MET A 386 -16.98 29.69 5.79
CA MET A 386 -16.49 28.51 6.50
C MET A 386 -15.57 27.68 5.62
N LEU A 387 -16.00 27.44 4.40
CA LEU A 387 -15.38 26.49 3.49
C LEU A 387 -15.27 27.08 2.08
N ASP A 388 -14.12 26.89 1.45
CA ASP A 388 -13.89 27.26 0.06
C ASP A 388 -13.58 26.01 -0.75
N LEU A 389 -14.44 25.73 -1.73
CA LEU A 389 -14.42 24.58 -2.62
C LEU A 389 -14.29 25.01 -4.09
N THR A 390 -13.94 26.27 -4.34
CA THR A 390 -13.89 26.84 -5.70
C THR A 390 -12.91 26.06 -6.59
N ASP A 391 -11.78 25.63 -6.01
CA ASP A 391 -10.75 24.84 -6.69
C ASP A 391 -10.84 23.33 -6.35
N ALA A 392 -11.88 22.88 -5.65
CA ALA A 392 -12.04 21.49 -5.22
C ALA A 392 -12.81 20.66 -6.26
N THR A 393 -12.34 19.44 -6.48
CA THR A 393 -13.01 18.42 -7.29
C THR A 393 -13.03 17.09 -6.53
N GLY A 394 -13.95 16.20 -6.90
CA GLY A 394 -13.94 14.83 -6.41
C GLY A 394 -15.09 14.49 -5.47
N ASP A 395 -14.85 13.51 -4.61
CA ASP A 395 -15.86 12.91 -3.73
C ASP A 395 -15.86 13.62 -2.38
N ILE A 396 -16.76 14.60 -2.26
CA ILE A 396 -16.99 15.42 -1.06
C ILE A 396 -18.49 15.39 -0.74
N THR A 397 -18.83 14.98 0.48
CA THR A 397 -20.20 15.05 1.00
C THR A 397 -20.28 16.08 2.11
N ILE A 398 -21.20 17.02 1.99
CA ILE A 398 -21.44 18.07 2.97
C ILE A 398 -22.85 17.92 3.50
N ARG A 399 -22.95 17.63 4.80
CA ARG A 399 -24.22 17.49 5.51
C ARG A 399 -24.41 18.69 6.40
N GLY A 400 -25.59 19.31 6.41
CA GLY A 400 -25.99 20.34 7.38
C GLY A 400 -25.20 21.65 7.47
N TYR A 401 -24.05 21.80 6.78
CA TYR A 401 -23.38 23.11 6.69
C TYR A 401 -24.11 24.00 5.69
N PRO A 402 -24.61 25.18 6.10
CA PRO A 402 -25.38 26.04 5.21
C PRO A 402 -24.55 26.53 4.04
N SER A 403 -25.11 26.39 2.85
CA SER A 403 -24.45 26.69 1.59
C SER A 403 -23.99 28.15 1.50
N ARG A 404 -24.68 29.10 2.15
CA ARG A 404 -24.30 30.52 2.22
C ARG A 404 -22.90 30.79 2.79
N PHE A 405 -22.33 29.85 3.54
CA PHE A 405 -20.97 29.95 4.09
C PHE A 405 -19.93 29.16 3.29
N ILE A 406 -20.33 28.59 2.15
CA ILE A 406 -19.49 27.74 1.30
C ILE A 406 -19.28 28.47 -0.02
N ARG A 407 -18.02 28.75 -0.35
CA ARG A 407 -17.63 29.21 -1.69
C ARG A 407 -17.51 28.00 -2.61
N ARG A 408 -18.04 28.11 -3.82
CA ARG A 408 -18.30 26.97 -4.69
C ARG A 408 -17.84 27.22 -6.11
N ASN A 409 -17.65 26.12 -6.83
CA ASN A 409 -17.50 26.15 -8.28
C ASN A 409 -18.89 25.95 -8.94
N PRO A 410 -19.47 26.98 -9.58
CA PRO A 410 -20.81 26.88 -10.17
C PRO A 410 -20.89 25.90 -11.35
N GLU A 411 -19.79 25.50 -11.95
CA GLU A 411 -19.81 24.49 -13.02
C GLU A 411 -20.03 23.07 -12.49
N LEU A 412 -19.49 22.80 -11.29
CA LEU A 412 -19.46 21.44 -10.71
C LEU A 412 -20.40 21.28 -9.52
N GLN A 413 -20.84 22.39 -8.91
CA GLN A 413 -21.49 22.39 -7.62
C GLN A 413 -22.77 23.22 -7.68
N ALA A 414 -23.83 22.74 -7.02
CA ALA A 414 -25.12 23.42 -6.99
C ALA A 414 -25.76 23.35 -5.60
N VAL A 415 -26.67 24.26 -5.31
CA VAL A 415 -27.42 24.30 -4.04
C VAL A 415 -28.87 23.94 -4.28
N VAL A 416 -29.44 23.10 -3.43
CA VAL A 416 -30.89 22.90 -3.34
C VAL A 416 -31.34 23.31 -1.95
N THR A 417 -32.29 24.24 -1.87
CA THR A 417 -32.88 24.67 -0.60
C THR A 417 -33.93 23.68 -0.13
N ALA A 418 -34.18 23.63 1.18
CA ALA A 418 -35.27 22.84 1.73
C ALA A 418 -36.61 23.23 1.12
N GLU A 419 -36.88 24.53 0.93
CA GLU A 419 -38.08 25.03 0.26
C GLU A 419 -38.25 24.43 -1.13
N ALA A 420 -37.22 24.48 -1.98
CA ALA A 420 -37.25 23.91 -3.33
C ALA A 420 -37.46 22.39 -3.29
N ALA A 421 -36.78 21.68 -2.38
CA ALA A 421 -36.90 20.24 -2.23
C ALA A 421 -38.30 19.77 -1.75
N HIS A 422 -39.06 20.63 -1.08
CA HIS A 422 -40.42 20.36 -0.61
C HIS A 422 -41.50 20.79 -1.61
N THR A 423 -41.27 21.88 -2.34
CA THR A 423 -42.29 22.49 -3.23
C THR A 423 -42.19 22.01 -4.68
N LEU A 424 -41.00 21.62 -5.14
CA LEU A 424 -40.75 21.22 -6.51
C LEU A 424 -40.53 19.70 -6.61
N ASP A 425 -40.98 19.11 -7.72
CA ASP A 425 -40.91 17.66 -7.93
C ASP A 425 -39.54 17.21 -8.47
N TRP A 426 -38.52 17.31 -7.62
CA TRP A 426 -37.18 16.82 -7.95
C TRP A 426 -37.11 15.29 -8.10
N ARG A 427 -38.09 14.56 -7.58
CA ARG A 427 -38.17 13.09 -7.68
C ARG A 427 -38.53 12.62 -9.09
N ALA A 428 -39.19 13.47 -9.88
CA ALA A 428 -39.45 13.22 -11.30
C ALA A 428 -38.21 13.38 -12.19
N VAL A 429 -37.13 13.99 -11.68
CA VAL A 429 -35.88 14.16 -12.45
C VAL A 429 -35.08 12.87 -12.41
N ASP A 430 -34.80 12.28 -13.59
CA ASP A 430 -34.04 11.03 -13.70
C ASP A 430 -32.56 11.21 -13.28
N PRO A 431 -32.12 10.64 -12.15
CA PRO A 431 -30.74 10.76 -11.69
C PRO A 431 -29.76 9.89 -12.49
N GLY A 432 -30.23 8.98 -13.35
CA GLY A 432 -29.39 7.93 -13.93
C GLY A 432 -28.64 7.16 -12.83
N ARG A 433 -27.30 7.18 -12.90
CA ARG A 433 -26.43 6.58 -11.88
C ARG A 433 -25.87 7.57 -10.86
N SER A 434 -26.33 8.82 -10.87
CA SER A 434 -25.88 9.83 -9.91
C SER A 434 -26.24 9.46 -8.48
N SER A 435 -25.27 9.56 -7.58
CA SER A 435 -25.49 9.42 -6.13
C SER A 435 -26.05 10.68 -5.48
N LEU A 436 -26.07 11.82 -6.18
CA LEU A 436 -26.48 13.12 -5.63
C LEU A 436 -27.94 13.16 -5.16
N ARG A 437 -28.81 12.29 -5.70
CA ARG A 437 -30.18 12.11 -5.21
C ARG A 437 -30.25 11.74 -3.71
N ILE A 438 -29.20 11.09 -3.19
CA ILE A 438 -29.12 10.70 -1.77
C ILE A 438 -29.08 11.96 -0.90
N ALA A 439 -28.30 12.98 -1.29
CA ALA A 439 -28.22 14.24 -0.58
C ALA A 439 -29.57 14.98 -0.52
N LEU A 440 -30.37 14.90 -1.60
CA LEU A 440 -31.74 15.44 -1.61
C LEU A 440 -32.70 14.67 -0.69
N HIS A 441 -32.58 13.34 -0.65
CA HIS A 441 -33.33 12.53 0.31
C HIS A 441 -32.94 12.84 1.76
N GLU A 442 -31.65 13.07 2.04
CA GLU A 442 -31.17 13.52 3.35
C GLU A 442 -31.76 14.89 3.68
N LEU A 443 -31.68 15.87 2.78
CA LEU A 443 -32.25 17.21 2.96
C LEU A 443 -33.74 17.16 3.36
N VAL A 444 -34.57 16.35 2.69
CA VAL A 444 -36.01 16.24 3.00
C VAL A 444 -36.29 15.59 4.37
N ARG A 445 -35.34 14.80 4.90
CA ARG A 445 -35.49 14.10 6.18
C ARG A 445 -34.85 14.84 7.36
N SER A 446 -34.10 15.90 7.07
CA SER A 446 -33.33 16.67 8.04
C SER A 446 -33.97 18.03 8.27
N ASP A 447 -33.44 18.76 9.24
CA ASP A 447 -33.79 20.14 9.58
C ASP A 447 -32.86 21.16 8.91
N TRP A 448 -32.21 20.78 7.81
CA TRP A 448 -31.23 21.62 7.12
C TRP A 448 -31.90 22.64 6.21
N ASP A 449 -31.36 23.86 6.15
CA ASP A 449 -31.85 24.93 5.27
C ASP A 449 -31.64 24.60 3.78
N ASP A 450 -30.53 23.93 3.47
CA ASP A 450 -30.10 23.60 2.11
C ASP A 450 -29.11 22.43 2.09
N VAL A 451 -28.76 21.99 0.89
CA VAL A 451 -27.67 21.04 0.64
C VAL A 451 -26.85 21.46 -0.57
N THR A 452 -25.53 21.28 -0.48
CA THR A 452 -24.61 21.47 -1.61
C THR A 452 -24.38 20.14 -2.33
N LEU A 453 -24.78 20.07 -3.60
CA LEU A 453 -24.51 18.97 -4.51
C LEU A 453 -23.16 19.19 -5.20
N ILE A 454 -22.30 18.16 -5.25
CA ILE A 454 -20.94 18.25 -5.81
C ILE A 454 -20.74 17.11 -6.80
N ALA A 455 -20.58 17.41 -8.09
CA ALA A 455 -20.28 16.39 -9.09
C ALA A 455 -18.83 15.89 -8.97
N ASP A 456 -18.64 14.57 -8.85
CA ASP A 456 -17.30 13.97 -8.89
C ASP A 456 -16.86 13.77 -10.34
N THR A 457 -16.10 14.73 -10.87
CA THR A 457 -15.56 14.69 -12.24
C THR A 457 -14.58 13.55 -12.50
N HIS A 458 -14.16 12.81 -11.47
CA HIS A 458 -13.26 11.67 -11.58
C HIS A 458 -13.95 10.32 -11.36
N ALA A 459 -15.24 10.30 -11.02
CA ALA A 459 -16.02 9.08 -10.87
C ALA A 459 -16.42 8.49 -12.23
N ALA A 460 -16.74 7.19 -12.23
CA ALA A 460 -17.25 6.51 -13.42
C ALA A 460 -18.58 7.09 -13.94
N TYR A 461 -19.31 7.85 -13.10
CA TYR A 461 -20.62 8.43 -13.38
C TYR A 461 -20.61 9.96 -13.37
N ALA A 462 -19.44 10.59 -13.56
CA ALA A 462 -19.28 12.05 -13.59
C ALA A 462 -20.28 12.76 -14.53
N SER A 463 -20.55 12.17 -15.70
CA SER A 463 -21.51 12.71 -16.66
C SER A 463 -22.95 12.70 -16.15
N ASP A 464 -23.32 11.68 -15.37
CA ASP A 464 -24.66 11.60 -14.78
C ASP A 464 -24.83 12.63 -13.66
N ASP A 465 -23.81 12.86 -12.84
CA ASP A 465 -23.84 13.90 -11.79
C ASP A 465 -24.03 15.29 -12.38
N LEU A 466 -23.22 15.65 -13.39
CA LEU A 466 -23.32 16.95 -14.07
C LEU A 466 -24.67 17.11 -14.77
N ARG A 467 -25.14 16.08 -15.49
CA ARG A 467 -26.45 16.09 -16.15
C ARG A 467 -27.57 16.28 -15.13
N TYR A 468 -27.50 15.58 -13.99
CA TYR A 468 -28.52 15.69 -12.95
C TYR A 468 -28.56 17.10 -12.35
N ILE A 469 -27.40 17.69 -12.03
CA ILE A 469 -27.30 19.09 -11.59
C ILE A 469 -27.91 20.05 -12.62
N GLN A 470 -27.60 19.87 -13.91
CA GLN A 470 -28.12 20.72 -14.98
C GLN A 470 -29.64 20.62 -15.11
N GLN A 471 -30.21 19.42 -15.01
CA GLN A 471 -31.65 19.21 -15.06
C GLN A 471 -32.36 19.85 -13.87
N LEU A 472 -31.81 19.71 -12.65
CA LEU A 472 -32.35 20.38 -11.47
C LEU A 472 -32.32 21.90 -11.61
N ARG A 473 -31.25 22.46 -12.19
CA ARG A 473 -31.15 23.91 -12.46
C ARG A 473 -32.17 24.38 -13.49
N ALA A 474 -32.36 23.63 -14.58
CA ALA A 474 -33.32 23.96 -15.63
C ALA A 474 -34.76 24.03 -15.10
N LEU A 475 -35.07 23.27 -14.05
CA LEU A 475 -36.37 23.27 -13.36
C LEU A 475 -36.46 24.28 -12.20
N GLY A 476 -35.41 25.08 -11.96
CA GLY A 476 -35.34 26.02 -10.84
C GLY A 476 -35.20 25.37 -9.46
N ILE A 477 -34.96 24.06 -9.40
CA ILE A 477 -34.79 23.30 -8.15
C ILE A 477 -33.42 23.58 -7.53
N ALA A 478 -32.39 23.65 -8.38
CA ALA A 478 -31.04 23.91 -7.95
C ALA A 478 -30.55 25.28 -8.44
N ARG A 479 -29.69 25.93 -7.65
CA ARG A 479 -29.05 27.22 -7.97
C ARG A 479 -27.53 27.08 -8.08
N PRO A 480 -26.87 27.91 -8.90
CA PRO A 480 -25.40 27.99 -8.91
C PRO A 480 -24.86 28.70 -7.65
N ASP A 481 -25.63 29.65 -7.11
CA ASP A 481 -25.33 30.46 -5.92
C ASP A 481 -26.43 30.39 -4.85
#